data_AF-A0A2D2AVE4-F1
#
_entry.id   AF-A0A2D2AVE4-F1
#
_cell.length_a   1.000
_cell.length_b   1.000
_cell.length_c   1.000
_cell.angle_alpha   90.00
_cell.angle_beta   90.00
_cell.angle_gamma   90.00
#
_symmetry.space_group_name_H-M   'P 1'
#
loop_
_entity.id
_entity.type
_entity.pdbx_description
1 polymer ?
#
loop_
_entity_poly.entity_id
_entity_poly.type
_entity_poly.pdbx_seq_one_letter_code
_entity_poly.pdbx_strand_id
1 'polypeptide(L)'
;MTSPRRRVRTFAGLSTGVAALVLATTALAAGGAADLLYERTLMTAADARCRLFDPSVGAALDSARAQARGAVLRGGASPETLHAIEQRARGRAAQTDCGSRDLQVAAGRVRSAFEGYARLIRMTWPGDVAGWRGDRTISREAPLWRLSQTAGFGHDRMVFGLAGKEGVGAVLASVSFADGATPYAARLVMRDPARAPQAYLDARRGGLKGRLPLSARIPPSSATQAFAAEQRSPASERLLPTGAKSGWLYRFPQRSADALAGLDPREAVAVDFLFSGPRGDQVRRAYVEVGDFAAGRAFLKVSPR
;
A
#
# COMPACT_ATOMS: atom_id res chain seq x y z
N MET A 1 46.28 9.21 58.72
CA MET A 1 44.89 9.07 58.21
C MET A 1 44.48 10.43 57.67
N THR A 2 44.46 10.71 56.36
CA THR A 2 43.47 10.22 55.40
C THR A 2 43.94 10.49 53.95
N SER A 3 44.07 9.41 53.18
CA SER A 3 43.83 9.15 51.74
C SER A 3 43.85 10.28 50.68
N PRO A 4 44.62 10.13 49.57
CA PRO A 4 44.44 10.92 48.35
C PRO A 4 43.41 10.26 47.41
N ARG A 5 42.44 11.05 46.93
CA ARG A 5 41.46 10.61 45.92
C ARG A 5 42.08 10.64 44.51
N ARG A 6 42.28 9.45 43.93
CA ARG A 6 42.60 9.21 42.52
C ARG A 6 41.55 9.83 41.59
N ARG A 7 41.99 10.56 40.56
CA ARG A 7 41.19 10.88 39.36
C ARG A 7 41.31 9.72 38.38
N VAL A 8 40.20 9.04 38.09
CA VAL A 8 40.10 8.09 36.99
C VAL A 8 39.48 8.82 35.80
N ARG A 9 40.23 8.93 34.69
CA ARG A 9 39.73 9.34 33.38
C ARG A 9 39.10 8.11 32.73
N THR A 10 37.78 8.07 32.61
CA THR A 10 37.06 7.11 31.76
C THR A 10 36.92 7.69 30.36
N PHE A 11 37.65 7.09 29.41
CA PHE A 11 37.38 7.21 27.98
C PHE A 11 36.05 6.49 27.69
N ALA A 12 35.01 7.24 27.36
CA ALA A 12 33.78 6.67 26.81
C ALA A 12 33.89 6.64 25.28
N GLY A 13 34.22 5.46 24.74
CA GLY A 13 34.04 5.15 23.32
C GLY A 13 32.55 5.03 23.02
N LEU A 14 32.04 5.87 22.13
CA LEU A 14 30.68 5.79 21.60
C LEU A 14 30.64 4.75 20.47
N SER A 15 30.48 3.49 20.86
CA SER A 15 30.00 2.41 20.01
C SER A 15 28.53 2.17 20.33
N THR A 16 27.62 2.77 19.55
CA THR A 16 26.20 2.42 19.54
C THR A 16 25.84 1.82 18.20
N GLY A 17 25.95 0.48 18.15
CA GLY A 17 25.22 -0.32 17.18
C GLY A 17 23.75 -0.33 17.57
N VAL A 18 22.87 -0.08 16.60
CA VAL A 18 21.45 -0.38 16.72
C VAL A 18 21.07 -1.27 15.54
N ALA A 19 21.05 -2.57 15.78
CA ALA A 19 20.27 -3.52 15.02
C ALA A 19 18.84 -3.45 15.57
N ALA A 20 17.92 -2.88 14.79
CA ALA A 20 16.50 -2.87 15.12
C ALA A 20 15.70 -3.40 13.92
N LEU A 21 15.54 -4.72 13.88
CA LEU A 21 14.37 -5.33 13.24
C LEU A 21 13.18 -5.05 14.15
N VAL A 22 12.38 -4.03 13.84
CA VAL A 22 11.09 -3.80 14.51
C VAL A 22 9.97 -4.09 13.52
N LEU A 23 9.28 -5.19 13.78
CA LEU A 23 7.92 -5.45 13.31
C LEU A 23 6.94 -4.90 14.37
N ALA A 24 5.87 -4.26 13.88
CA ALA A 24 4.65 -3.79 14.58
C ALA A 24 4.65 -2.37 15.23
N THR A 25 3.98 -1.47 14.50
CA THR A 25 3.02 -0.42 14.93
C THR A 25 3.17 0.25 16.30
N THR A 26 3.57 1.53 16.30
CA THR A 26 2.78 2.73 16.65
C THR A 26 3.67 3.95 16.50
N ALA A 27 3.24 4.94 15.72
CA ALA A 27 3.74 6.32 15.68
C ALA A 27 5.23 6.53 16.08
N LEU A 28 6.16 5.93 15.33
CA LEU A 28 7.51 6.49 15.28
C LEU A 28 7.36 7.88 14.65
N ALA A 29 7.85 8.88 15.37
CA ALA A 29 7.88 10.29 14.98
C ALA A 29 8.08 10.44 13.47
N ALA A 30 7.44 11.43 12.86
CA ALA A 30 7.55 11.71 11.42
C ALA A 30 9.02 11.70 10.90
N GLY A 31 9.99 12.02 11.78
CA GLY A 31 11.43 11.84 11.52
C GLY A 31 11.82 10.41 11.10
N GLY A 32 11.41 9.37 11.83
CA GLY A 32 11.76 7.99 11.49
C GLY A 32 11.15 7.52 10.16
N ALA A 33 9.93 7.94 9.84
CA ALA A 33 9.31 7.62 8.54
C ALA A 33 9.99 8.38 7.38
N ALA A 34 10.37 9.64 7.59
CA ALA A 34 11.07 10.46 6.61
C ALA A 34 12.48 9.93 6.32
N ASP A 35 13.22 9.51 7.35
CA ASP A 35 14.55 8.90 7.21
C ASP A 35 14.46 7.58 6.46
N LEU A 36 13.51 6.71 6.82
CA LEU A 36 13.26 5.47 6.09
C LEU A 36 12.89 5.73 4.62
N LEU A 37 12.07 6.74 4.34
CA LEU A 37 11.73 7.12 2.97
C LEU A 37 12.97 7.58 2.20
N TYR A 38 13.82 8.39 2.83
CA TYR A 38 15.08 8.85 2.24
C TYR A 38 15.99 7.67 1.90
N GLU A 39 16.28 6.79 2.87
CA GLU A 39 17.16 5.62 2.70
C GLU A 39 16.65 4.68 1.61
N ARG A 40 15.35 4.35 1.63
CA ARG A 40 14.74 3.43 0.65
C ARG A 40 14.71 4.05 -0.74
N THR A 41 14.46 5.34 -0.85
CA THR A 41 14.51 6.06 -2.13
C THR A 41 15.93 6.14 -2.67
N LEU A 42 16.92 6.39 -1.81
CA LEU A 42 18.33 6.42 -2.17
C LEU A 42 18.76 5.07 -2.73
N MET A 43 18.48 3.98 -2.01
CA MET A 43 18.87 2.64 -2.45
C MET A 43 18.15 2.19 -3.72
N THR A 44 16.88 2.55 -3.89
CA THR A 44 16.14 2.29 -5.14
C THR A 44 16.75 3.05 -6.32
N ALA A 45 17.11 4.33 -6.13
CA ALA A 45 17.72 5.14 -7.18
C ALA A 45 19.16 4.71 -7.50
N ALA A 46 19.93 4.34 -6.47
CA ALA A 46 21.28 3.83 -6.63
C ALA A 46 21.29 2.49 -7.37
N ASP A 47 20.36 1.58 -7.07
CA ASP A 47 20.18 0.32 -7.79
C ASP A 47 19.85 0.54 -9.27
N ALA A 48 18.90 1.42 -9.58
CA ALA A 48 18.50 1.71 -10.96
C ALA A 48 19.69 2.14 -11.83
N ARG A 49 20.67 2.85 -11.25
CA ARG A 49 21.87 3.31 -11.95
C ARG A 49 23.02 2.30 -11.91
N CYS A 50 23.29 1.72 -10.75
CA CYS A 50 24.49 0.90 -10.51
C CYS A 50 24.23 -0.62 -10.61
N ARG A 51 22.98 -1.06 -10.81
CA ARG A 51 22.56 -2.47 -10.88
C ARG A 51 23.05 -3.27 -9.66
N LEU A 52 22.72 -2.76 -8.47
CA LEU A 52 23.22 -3.31 -7.21
C LEU A 52 22.52 -4.61 -6.80
N PHE A 53 21.30 -4.84 -7.30
CA PHE A 53 20.45 -5.92 -6.85
C PHE A 53 19.76 -6.66 -7.99
N ASP A 54 19.40 -7.92 -7.71
CA ASP A 54 18.50 -8.70 -8.54
C ASP A 54 17.07 -8.12 -8.52
N PRO A 55 16.25 -8.39 -9.55
CA PRO A 55 14.89 -7.85 -9.66
C PRO A 55 13.99 -8.10 -8.44
N SER A 56 14.14 -9.24 -7.76
CA SER A 56 13.34 -9.57 -6.57
C SER A 56 13.64 -8.66 -5.38
N VAL A 57 14.92 -8.29 -5.20
CA VAL A 57 15.35 -7.36 -4.16
C VAL A 57 14.91 -5.94 -4.52
N GLY A 58 15.01 -5.55 -5.80
CA GLY A 58 14.48 -4.30 -6.31
C GLY A 58 12.97 -4.14 -6.02
N ALA A 59 12.18 -5.19 -6.28
CA ALA A 59 10.74 -5.20 -5.96
C ALA A 59 10.45 -5.07 -4.46
N ALA A 60 11.27 -5.68 -3.59
CA ALA A 60 11.15 -5.52 -2.14
C ALA A 60 11.51 -4.08 -1.69
N LEU A 61 12.54 -3.47 -2.29
CA LEU A 61 12.88 -2.07 -2.04
C LEU A 61 11.76 -1.13 -2.49
N ASP A 62 11.14 -1.39 -3.64
CA ASP A 62 9.97 -0.64 -4.10
C ASP A 62 8.80 -0.74 -3.12
N SER A 63 8.51 -1.95 -2.62
CA SER A 63 7.48 -2.17 -1.59
C SER A 63 7.79 -1.38 -0.32
N ALA A 64 9.03 -1.49 0.19
CA ALA A 64 9.47 -0.77 1.37
C ALA A 64 9.39 0.75 1.16
N ARG A 65 9.83 1.27 0.01
CA ARG A 65 9.77 2.70 -0.33
C ARG A 65 8.32 3.19 -0.35
N ALA A 66 7.42 2.47 -1.01
CA ALA A 66 6.00 2.80 -1.06
C ALA A 66 5.37 2.84 0.35
N GLN A 67 5.73 1.88 1.21
CA GLN A 67 5.29 1.85 2.60
C GLN A 67 5.81 3.06 3.40
N ALA A 68 7.08 3.42 3.25
CA ALA A 68 7.64 4.60 3.93
C ALA A 68 6.97 5.89 3.44
N ARG A 69 6.72 6.00 2.12
CA ARG A 69 6.00 7.11 1.52
C ARG A 69 4.61 7.27 2.13
N GLY A 70 3.86 6.17 2.28
CA GLY A 70 2.55 6.17 2.93
C GLY A 70 2.61 6.55 4.40
N ALA A 71 3.61 6.06 5.15
CA ALA A 71 3.80 6.43 6.54
C ALA A 71 4.09 7.94 6.71
N VAL A 72 4.92 8.53 5.84
CA VAL A 72 5.20 9.98 5.85
C VAL A 72 3.95 10.80 5.57
N LEU A 73 3.16 10.42 4.57
CA LEU A 73 1.91 11.11 4.22
C LEU A 73 0.85 11.02 5.33
N ARG A 74 0.66 9.83 5.93
CA ARG A 74 -0.25 9.64 7.07
C ARG A 74 0.24 10.33 8.34
N GLY A 75 1.56 10.53 8.47
CA GLY A 75 2.17 11.37 9.51
C GLY A 75 1.90 12.88 9.35
N GLY A 76 1.15 13.29 8.33
CA GLY A 76 0.77 14.69 8.12
C GLY A 76 1.73 15.50 7.25
N ALA A 77 2.77 14.88 6.69
CA ALA A 77 3.68 15.58 5.79
C ALA A 77 2.95 16.09 4.54
N SER A 78 3.37 17.26 4.06
CA SER A 78 2.86 17.83 2.82
C SER A 78 3.45 17.12 1.58
N PRO A 79 2.78 17.17 0.42
CA PRO A 79 3.34 16.66 -0.84
C PRO A 79 4.71 17.26 -1.18
N GLU A 80 4.93 18.54 -0.86
CA GLU A 80 6.18 19.25 -1.10
C GLU A 80 7.31 18.71 -0.23
N THR A 81 7.02 18.46 1.06
CA THR A 81 7.98 17.84 1.99
C THR A 81 8.37 16.45 1.51
N LEU A 82 7.38 15.65 1.11
CA LEU A 82 7.60 14.31 0.57
C LEU A 82 8.48 14.36 -0.69
N HIS A 83 8.17 15.27 -1.61
CA HIS A 83 8.94 15.47 -2.83
C HIS A 83 10.38 15.88 -2.53
N ALA A 84 10.59 16.82 -1.60
CA ALA A 84 11.92 17.25 -1.20
C ALA A 84 12.76 16.11 -0.62
N ILE A 85 12.18 15.24 0.23
CA ILE A 85 12.88 14.06 0.75
C ILE A 85 13.34 13.14 -0.38
N GLU A 86 12.44 12.80 -1.30
CA GLU A 86 12.76 11.89 -2.40
C GLU A 86 13.76 12.51 -3.39
N GLN A 87 13.67 13.81 -3.67
CA GLN A 87 14.61 14.50 -4.55
C GLN A 87 16.02 14.55 -3.94
N ARG A 88 16.14 14.85 -2.64
CA ARG A 88 17.44 14.78 -1.96
C ARG A 88 18.04 13.38 -2.02
N ALA A 89 17.22 12.34 -1.80
CA ALA A 89 17.66 10.95 -1.88
C ALA A 89 18.15 10.58 -3.30
N ARG A 90 17.39 10.97 -4.34
CA ARG A 90 17.77 10.76 -5.75
C ARG A 90 19.04 11.54 -6.12
N GLY A 91 19.15 12.80 -5.69
CA GLY A 91 20.34 13.63 -5.90
C GLY A 91 21.58 13.04 -5.23
N ARG A 92 21.45 12.53 -4.00
CA ARG A 92 22.55 11.85 -3.31
C ARG A 92 22.95 10.57 -4.02
N ALA A 93 21.98 9.75 -4.45
CA ALA A 93 22.26 8.57 -5.26
C ALA A 93 23.04 8.97 -6.52
N ALA A 94 22.58 9.99 -7.25
CA ALA A 94 23.23 10.50 -8.47
C ALA A 94 24.67 10.98 -8.26
N GLN A 95 25.03 11.47 -7.06
CA GLN A 95 26.37 11.95 -6.74
C GLN A 95 27.29 10.87 -6.14
N THR A 96 26.74 9.76 -5.67
CA THR A 96 27.53 8.69 -5.02
C THR A 96 28.17 7.81 -6.08
N ASP A 97 29.47 7.52 -6.00
CA ASP A 97 30.12 6.60 -6.94
C ASP A 97 29.63 5.14 -6.75
N CYS A 98 29.42 4.41 -7.86
CA CYS A 98 28.92 3.04 -7.81
C CYS A 98 29.90 2.06 -7.11
N GLY A 99 31.20 2.34 -7.15
CA GLY A 99 32.26 1.60 -6.47
C GLY A 99 32.56 2.10 -5.05
N SER A 100 31.84 3.11 -4.54
CA SER A 100 32.10 3.63 -3.19
C SER A 100 31.87 2.57 -2.11
N ARG A 101 32.81 2.49 -1.15
CA ARG A 101 32.75 1.54 -0.03
C ARG A 101 31.45 1.66 0.75
N ASP A 102 30.99 2.87 1.00
CA ASP A 102 29.75 3.12 1.76
C ASP A 102 28.52 2.57 1.04
N LEU A 103 28.43 2.75 -0.29
CA LEU A 103 27.33 2.22 -1.07
C LEU A 103 27.35 0.68 -1.07
N GLN A 104 28.53 0.07 -1.18
CA GLN A 104 28.67 -1.39 -1.12
C GLN A 104 28.26 -1.95 0.26
N VAL A 105 28.63 -1.25 1.35
CA VAL A 105 28.19 -1.62 2.71
C VAL A 105 26.67 -1.49 2.85
N ALA A 106 26.08 -0.40 2.37
CA ALA A 106 24.63 -0.20 2.40
C ALA A 106 23.89 -1.26 1.57
N ALA A 107 24.40 -1.58 0.37
CA ALA A 107 23.85 -2.64 -0.47
C ALA A 107 23.94 -4.02 0.21
N GLY A 108 25.06 -4.32 0.89
CA GLY A 108 25.20 -5.53 1.71
C GLY A 108 24.10 -5.66 2.76
N ARG A 109 23.80 -4.58 3.50
CA ARG A 109 22.72 -4.56 4.50
C ARG A 109 21.34 -4.80 3.88
N VAL A 110 21.07 -4.23 2.70
CA VAL A 110 19.81 -4.46 1.98
C VAL A 110 19.66 -5.93 1.59
N ARG A 111 20.72 -6.56 1.07
CA ARG A 111 20.69 -7.99 0.71
C ARG A 111 20.41 -8.86 1.93
N SER A 112 21.08 -8.61 3.05
CA SER A 112 20.83 -9.36 4.30
C SER A 112 19.41 -9.16 4.82
N ALA A 113 18.88 -7.93 4.78
CA ALA A 113 17.50 -7.67 5.18
C ALA A 113 16.48 -8.37 4.26
N PHE A 114 16.79 -8.45 2.96
CA PHE A 114 15.93 -9.11 1.98
C PHE A 114 15.79 -10.62 2.25
N GLU A 115 16.80 -11.31 2.78
CA GLU A 115 16.69 -12.74 3.08
C GLU A 115 15.53 -13.06 4.05
N GLY A 116 15.33 -12.21 5.06
CA GLY A 116 14.19 -12.32 5.96
C GLY A 116 12.88 -11.97 5.26
N TYR A 117 12.84 -10.88 4.50
CA TYR A 117 11.66 -10.44 3.77
C TYR A 117 11.19 -11.48 2.74
N ALA A 118 12.11 -12.11 2.01
CA ALA A 118 11.82 -13.09 0.97
C ALA A 118 11.02 -14.29 1.51
N ARG A 119 11.21 -14.65 2.79
CA ARG A 119 10.52 -15.76 3.47
C ARG A 119 9.10 -15.43 3.93
N LEU A 120 8.68 -14.17 3.92
CA LEU A 120 7.36 -13.75 4.43
C LEU A 120 6.21 -14.12 3.50
N ILE A 121 5.50 -15.22 3.74
CA ILE A 121 4.35 -15.57 2.87
C ILE A 121 3.19 -14.56 2.98
N ARG A 122 2.97 -13.99 4.17
CA ARG A 122 1.89 -13.04 4.43
C ARG A 122 2.41 -11.75 5.04
N MET A 123 1.78 -10.64 4.70
CA MET A 123 2.07 -9.33 5.28
C MET A 123 0.80 -8.48 5.31
N THR A 124 0.67 -7.64 6.34
CA THR A 124 -0.45 -6.71 6.47
C THR A 124 0.10 -5.29 6.51
N TRP A 125 -0.51 -4.40 5.74
CA TRP A 125 -0.27 -2.97 5.82
C TRP A 125 -1.46 -2.30 6.51
N PRO A 126 -1.24 -1.61 7.64
CA PRO A 126 -2.30 -0.92 8.35
C PRO A 126 -2.81 0.27 7.53
N GLY A 127 -4.14 0.45 7.53
CA GLY A 127 -4.82 1.65 7.05
C GLY A 127 -5.51 2.39 8.20
N ASP A 128 -6.06 3.57 7.90
CA ASP A 128 -6.82 4.37 8.86
C ASP A 128 -8.16 3.71 9.22
N VAL A 129 -8.82 3.11 8.23
CA VAL A 129 -10.13 2.47 8.30
C VAL A 129 -10.01 0.97 8.05
N ALA A 130 -9.25 0.57 7.03
CA ALA A 130 -9.07 -0.83 6.68
C ALA A 130 -7.65 -1.11 6.17
N GLY A 131 -7.03 -2.18 6.68
CA GLY A 131 -5.71 -2.62 6.26
C GLY A 131 -5.73 -3.46 4.99
N TRP A 132 -4.63 -3.43 4.25
CA TRP A 132 -4.37 -4.34 3.13
C TRP A 132 -3.70 -5.61 3.63
N ARG A 133 -4.22 -6.77 3.23
CA ARG A 133 -3.63 -8.08 3.53
C ARG A 133 -3.05 -8.69 2.26
N GLY A 134 -1.73 -8.91 2.25
CA GLY A 134 -1.00 -9.60 1.20
C GLY A 134 -0.75 -11.07 1.55
N ASP A 135 -0.89 -11.94 0.55
CA ASP A 135 -0.60 -13.37 0.63
C ASP A 135 0.09 -13.82 -0.68
N ARG A 136 1.30 -14.36 -0.56
CA ARG A 136 2.09 -14.91 -1.68
C ARG A 136 1.79 -16.37 -1.97
N THR A 137 0.88 -17.00 -1.23
CA THR A 137 0.41 -18.36 -1.51
C THR A 137 -0.14 -18.46 -2.92
N ILE A 138 0.30 -19.50 -3.63
CA ILE A 138 -0.05 -19.79 -5.02
C ILE A 138 -0.92 -21.04 -5.04
N SER A 139 -1.91 -21.08 -5.93
CA SER A 139 -2.81 -22.23 -6.08
C SER A 139 -2.95 -22.58 -7.56
N ARG A 140 -2.71 -23.84 -7.90
CA ARG A 140 -2.88 -24.36 -9.26
C ARG A 140 -4.36 -24.56 -9.62
N GLU A 141 -5.17 -24.87 -8.62
CA GLU A 141 -6.59 -25.23 -8.78
C GLU A 141 -7.47 -24.01 -9.05
N ALA A 142 -7.45 -23.02 -8.14
CA ALA A 142 -8.39 -21.90 -8.16
C ALA A 142 -7.73 -20.61 -7.67
N PRO A 143 -8.20 -19.43 -8.14
CA PRO A 143 -7.65 -18.15 -7.70
C PRO A 143 -7.82 -17.93 -6.20
N LEU A 144 -6.83 -17.27 -5.59
CA LEU A 144 -6.85 -16.82 -4.20
C LEU A 144 -6.72 -15.29 -4.16
N TRP A 145 -7.19 -14.69 -3.08
CA TRP A 145 -6.85 -13.30 -2.75
C TRP A 145 -5.35 -13.18 -2.49
N ARG A 146 -4.66 -12.41 -3.33
CA ARG A 146 -3.22 -12.14 -3.24
C ARG A 146 -2.97 -10.85 -2.49
N LEU A 147 -3.80 -9.85 -2.72
CA LEU A 147 -3.82 -8.60 -1.96
C LEU A 147 -5.27 -8.20 -1.79
N SER A 148 -5.75 -8.00 -0.56
CA SER A 148 -7.18 -7.75 -0.33
C SER A 148 -7.44 -6.77 0.80
N GLN A 149 -8.54 -6.05 0.67
CA GLN A 149 -9.18 -5.28 1.71
C GLN A 149 -10.66 -5.69 1.76
N THR A 150 -11.16 -5.88 2.98
CA THR A 150 -12.57 -6.16 3.22
C THR A 150 -13.31 -4.86 3.50
N ALA A 151 -14.49 -4.67 2.93
CA ALA A 151 -15.34 -3.51 3.12
C ALA A 151 -16.78 -3.92 3.48
N GLY A 152 -17.35 -3.29 4.50
CA GLY A 152 -18.78 -3.36 4.81
C GLY A 152 -19.47 -2.05 4.44
N PHE A 153 -20.70 -2.13 3.93
CA PHE A 153 -21.49 -0.95 3.57
C PHE A 153 -22.98 -1.25 3.76
N GLY A 154 -23.58 -0.66 4.81
CA GLY A 154 -24.89 -1.11 5.29
C GLY A 154 -24.80 -2.56 5.80
N HIS A 155 -25.71 -3.42 5.34
CA HIS A 155 -25.69 -4.86 5.64
C HIS A 155 -24.88 -5.69 4.62
N ASP A 156 -24.39 -5.04 3.57
CA ASP A 156 -23.67 -5.67 2.47
C ASP A 156 -22.16 -5.78 2.75
N ARG A 157 -21.51 -6.73 2.08
CA ARG A 157 -20.09 -7.02 2.28
C ARG A 157 -19.37 -7.18 0.96
N MET A 158 -18.14 -6.68 0.90
CA MET A 158 -17.26 -6.80 -0.25
C MET A 158 -15.84 -7.18 0.18
N VAL A 159 -15.16 -7.94 -0.67
CA VAL A 159 -13.70 -8.05 -0.68
C VAL A 159 -13.21 -7.45 -1.99
N PHE A 160 -12.24 -6.55 -1.92
CA PHE A 160 -11.67 -5.88 -3.06
C PHE A 160 -10.15 -6.05 -3.07
N GLY A 161 -9.56 -6.21 -4.24
CA GLY A 161 -8.12 -6.22 -4.39
C GLY A 161 -7.64 -7.05 -5.56
N LEU A 162 -6.44 -7.62 -5.44
CA LEU A 162 -5.83 -8.46 -6.44
C LEU A 162 -6.06 -9.94 -6.12
N ALA A 163 -6.56 -10.70 -7.08
CA ALA A 163 -6.71 -12.14 -6.96
C ALA A 163 -6.26 -12.85 -8.24
N GLY A 164 -5.75 -14.07 -8.08
CA GLY A 164 -5.21 -14.85 -9.18
C GLY A 164 -4.66 -16.18 -8.71
N LYS A 165 -4.33 -17.04 -9.68
CA LYS A 165 -3.65 -18.32 -9.42
C LYS A 165 -2.15 -18.12 -9.14
N GLU A 166 -1.55 -17.18 -9.87
CA GLU A 166 -0.14 -16.82 -9.79
C GLU A 166 0.09 -15.33 -10.10
N GLY A 167 1.33 -14.87 -9.90
CA GLY A 167 1.74 -13.50 -10.16
C GLY A 167 1.03 -12.47 -9.28
N VAL A 168 0.79 -11.28 -9.86
CA VAL A 168 0.12 -10.16 -9.17
C VAL A 168 -1.40 -10.34 -9.14
N GLY A 169 -1.99 -11.05 -10.11
CA GLY A 169 -3.43 -11.24 -10.25
C GLY A 169 -4.15 -10.07 -10.94
N ALA A 170 -5.47 -10.19 -11.09
CA ALA A 170 -6.35 -9.18 -11.64
C ALA A 170 -7.05 -8.39 -10.53
N VAL A 171 -7.49 -7.16 -10.81
CA VAL A 171 -8.29 -6.36 -9.87
C VAL A 171 -9.70 -6.90 -9.84
N LEU A 172 -10.15 -7.37 -8.68
CA LEU A 172 -11.45 -7.96 -8.47
C LEU A 172 -12.22 -7.26 -7.34
N ALA A 173 -13.55 -7.23 -7.48
CA ALA A 173 -14.49 -6.99 -6.38
C ALA A 173 -15.42 -8.20 -6.25
N SER A 174 -15.39 -8.86 -5.09
CA SER A 174 -16.33 -9.92 -4.72
C SER A 174 -17.32 -9.35 -3.72
N VAL A 175 -18.62 -9.46 -4.00
CA VAL A 175 -19.66 -8.80 -3.21
C VAL A 175 -20.80 -9.76 -2.89
N SER A 176 -21.35 -9.61 -1.69
CA SER A 176 -22.59 -10.26 -1.24
C SER A 176 -23.53 -9.20 -0.72
N PHE A 177 -24.76 -9.18 -1.25
CA PHE A 177 -25.82 -8.29 -0.80
C PHE A 177 -26.74 -9.03 0.16
N ALA A 178 -27.08 -8.39 1.28
CA ALA A 178 -27.88 -9.02 2.34
C ALA A 178 -29.30 -9.37 1.89
N ASP A 179 -29.85 -8.60 0.95
CA ASP A 179 -31.16 -8.81 0.33
C ASP A 179 -31.13 -9.75 -0.89
N GLY A 180 -29.96 -10.35 -1.20
CA GLY A 180 -29.78 -11.22 -2.36
C GLY A 180 -29.83 -10.48 -3.71
N ALA A 181 -29.82 -9.15 -3.72
CA ALA A 181 -29.87 -8.38 -4.95
C ALA A 181 -28.66 -8.70 -5.85
N THR A 182 -28.90 -8.73 -7.17
CA THR A 182 -27.88 -9.06 -8.15
C THR A 182 -27.59 -7.84 -9.04
N PRO A 183 -26.43 -7.18 -8.88
CA PRO A 183 -26.07 -6.10 -9.79
C PRO A 183 -25.81 -6.68 -11.18
N TYR A 184 -26.15 -5.93 -12.23
CA TYR A 184 -25.84 -6.31 -13.60
C TYR A 184 -24.44 -5.82 -14.02
N ALA A 185 -23.94 -4.77 -13.38
CA ALA A 185 -22.63 -4.19 -13.66
C ALA A 185 -21.97 -3.61 -12.40
N ALA A 186 -20.66 -3.37 -12.49
CA ALA A 186 -19.91 -2.63 -11.49
C ALA A 186 -18.94 -1.65 -12.17
N ARG A 187 -18.65 -0.52 -11.51
CA ARG A 187 -17.59 0.41 -11.91
C ARG A 187 -16.71 0.77 -10.72
N LEU A 188 -15.41 0.77 -10.94
CA LEU A 188 -14.41 1.24 -10.00
C LEU A 188 -14.18 2.73 -10.26
N VAL A 189 -14.51 3.57 -9.28
CA VAL A 189 -14.47 5.03 -9.36
C VAL A 189 -13.37 5.54 -8.46
N MET A 190 -12.52 6.42 -8.99
CA MET A 190 -11.40 7.00 -8.25
C MET A 190 -11.06 8.39 -8.77
N ARG A 191 -10.22 9.13 -8.03
CA ARG A 191 -9.74 10.45 -8.48
C ARG A 191 -9.09 10.33 -9.86
N ASP A 192 -9.35 11.34 -10.69
CA ASP A 192 -8.62 11.56 -11.93
C ASP A 192 -7.51 12.60 -11.70
N PRO A 193 -6.22 12.21 -11.68
CA PRO A 193 -5.12 13.14 -11.48
C PRO A 193 -5.04 14.26 -12.53
N ALA A 194 -5.58 14.06 -13.73
CA ALA A 194 -5.61 15.09 -14.77
C ALA A 194 -6.61 16.22 -14.45
N ARG A 195 -7.65 15.92 -13.66
CA ARG A 195 -8.69 16.88 -13.27
C ARG A 195 -8.55 17.37 -11.83
N ALA A 196 -7.98 16.55 -10.96
CA ALA A 196 -7.62 16.91 -9.59
C ALA A 196 -6.18 16.42 -9.33
N PRO A 197 -5.16 17.27 -9.57
CA PRO A 197 -3.75 16.88 -9.43
C PRO A 197 -3.36 16.48 -8.00
N GLN A 198 -3.97 17.13 -7.01
CA GLN A 198 -3.71 16.88 -5.59
C GLN A 198 -4.66 15.82 -5.02
N ALA A 199 -4.23 15.19 -3.93
CA ALA A 199 -5.07 14.28 -3.17
C ALA A 199 -6.35 14.96 -2.69
N TYR A 200 -7.49 14.27 -2.79
CA TYR A 200 -8.76 14.82 -2.33
C TYR A 200 -9.09 14.36 -0.90
N LEU A 201 -9.07 15.30 0.04
CA LEU A 201 -9.42 15.08 1.44
C LEU A 201 -10.39 16.20 1.89
N ASP A 202 -11.68 15.89 2.00
CA ASP A 202 -12.69 16.90 2.39
C ASP A 202 -12.71 17.11 3.92
N ALA A 203 -11.77 17.92 4.41
CA ALA A 203 -11.59 18.24 5.82
C ALA A 203 -12.89 18.72 6.52
N ARG A 204 -13.81 19.34 5.78
CA ARG A 204 -15.11 19.82 6.31
C ARG A 204 -16.02 18.67 6.77
N ARG A 205 -15.77 17.46 6.29
CA ARG A 205 -16.48 16.23 6.69
C ARG A 205 -15.72 15.42 7.75
N GLY A 206 -14.65 15.98 8.32
CA GLY A 206 -13.94 15.38 9.44
C GLY A 206 -14.79 15.39 10.71
N GLY A 207 -14.83 14.27 11.43
CA GLY A 207 -15.46 14.23 12.74
C GLY A 207 -14.65 14.98 13.82
N LEU A 208 -15.17 15.06 15.04
CA LEU A 208 -14.53 15.73 16.19
C LEU A 208 -13.09 15.27 16.50
N LYS A 209 -12.69 14.08 16.05
CA LYS A 209 -11.33 13.52 16.20
C LYS A 209 -10.45 13.71 14.95
N GLY A 210 -10.87 14.54 13.99
CA GLY A 210 -10.14 14.80 12.74
C GLY A 210 -10.10 13.62 11.75
N ARG A 211 -10.72 12.48 12.07
CA ARG A 211 -10.79 11.31 11.17
C ARG A 211 -11.81 11.56 10.05
N LEU A 212 -11.35 11.42 8.81
CA LEU A 212 -12.19 11.51 7.62
C LEU A 212 -12.80 10.14 7.29
N PRO A 213 -14.13 10.05 7.10
CA PRO A 213 -14.75 8.83 6.56
C PRO A 213 -14.30 8.60 5.11
N LEU A 214 -14.31 7.35 4.63
CA LEU A 214 -13.88 7.03 3.26
C LEU A 214 -14.68 7.79 2.19
N SER A 215 -15.96 8.06 2.45
CA SER A 215 -16.81 8.86 1.56
C SER A 215 -16.37 10.34 1.42
N ALA A 216 -15.56 10.86 2.35
CA ALA A 216 -14.98 12.19 2.29
C ALA A 216 -13.58 12.22 1.65
N ARG A 217 -13.06 11.06 1.23
CA ARG A 217 -11.74 10.87 0.63
C ARG A 217 -11.83 10.55 -0.87
N ILE A 218 -12.99 10.79 -1.48
CA ILE A 218 -13.23 10.67 -2.93
C ILE A 218 -13.71 12.04 -3.45
N PRO A 219 -13.18 12.53 -4.59
CA PRO A 219 -13.58 13.82 -5.13
C PRO A 219 -15.01 13.80 -5.71
N PRO A 220 -15.59 14.98 -6.02
CA PRO A 220 -16.81 15.10 -6.79
C PRO A 220 -16.70 14.40 -8.16
N SER A 221 -17.84 14.03 -8.75
CA SER A 221 -17.89 13.28 -10.02
C SER A 221 -17.14 13.94 -11.17
N SER A 222 -17.12 15.27 -11.21
CA SER A 222 -16.37 16.07 -12.20
C SER A 222 -14.86 15.85 -12.14
N ALA A 223 -14.31 15.35 -11.03
CA ALA A 223 -12.90 15.06 -10.82
C ALA A 223 -12.61 13.56 -10.58
N THR A 224 -13.56 12.68 -10.93
CA THR A 224 -13.37 11.22 -10.87
C THR A 224 -13.31 10.59 -12.25
N GLN A 225 -12.48 9.57 -12.40
CA GLN A 225 -12.50 8.62 -13.51
C GLN A 225 -13.16 7.31 -13.08
N ALA A 226 -13.70 6.56 -14.03
CA ALA A 226 -14.35 5.28 -13.77
C ALA A 226 -13.84 4.18 -14.71
N PHE A 227 -13.63 2.99 -14.16
CA PHE A 227 -13.31 1.77 -14.90
C PHE A 227 -14.48 0.81 -14.78
N ALA A 228 -15.16 0.52 -15.89
CA ALA A 228 -16.18 -0.52 -15.93
C ALA A 228 -15.54 -1.89 -15.68
N ALA A 229 -16.26 -2.77 -14.98
CA ALA A 229 -15.89 -4.17 -14.90
C ALA A 229 -15.96 -4.80 -16.31
N GLU A 230 -14.92 -5.51 -16.71
CA GLU A 230 -14.82 -6.20 -18.00
C GLU A 230 -15.44 -7.59 -17.96
N GLN A 231 -15.66 -8.14 -16.76
CA GLN A 231 -16.28 -9.44 -16.56
C GLN A 231 -17.08 -9.48 -15.26
N ARG A 232 -18.17 -10.26 -15.28
CA ARG A 232 -19.01 -10.60 -14.14
C ARG A 232 -19.20 -12.12 -14.09
N SER A 233 -19.09 -12.72 -12.91
CA SER A 233 -19.36 -14.14 -12.68
C SER A 233 -19.85 -14.38 -11.25
N PRO A 234 -20.45 -15.54 -10.94
CA PRO A 234 -20.58 -15.97 -9.56
C PRO A 234 -19.20 -16.02 -8.89
N ALA A 235 -19.12 -15.63 -7.63
CA ALA A 235 -17.90 -15.73 -6.85
C ALA A 235 -17.71 -17.16 -6.32
N SER A 236 -16.53 -17.74 -6.53
CA SER A 236 -16.16 -19.02 -5.93
C SER A 236 -16.02 -18.88 -4.42
N GLU A 237 -16.21 -19.97 -3.67
CA GLU A 237 -16.08 -20.01 -2.20
C GLU A 237 -14.79 -19.37 -1.69
N ARG A 238 -13.65 -19.63 -2.34
CA ARG A 238 -12.33 -19.08 -1.97
C ARG A 238 -12.20 -17.56 -2.13
N LEU A 239 -13.12 -16.93 -2.88
CA LEU A 239 -13.13 -15.49 -3.15
C LEU A 239 -14.33 -14.77 -2.52
N LEU A 240 -15.23 -15.48 -1.83
CA LEU A 240 -16.39 -14.87 -1.19
C LEU A 240 -15.98 -14.01 0.02
N PRO A 241 -16.74 -12.93 0.32
CA PRO A 241 -16.64 -12.27 1.60
C PRO A 241 -16.87 -13.25 2.75
N THR A 242 -16.14 -13.09 3.85
CA THR A 242 -16.27 -13.96 5.02
C THR A 242 -17.71 -14.01 5.53
N GLY A 243 -18.25 -15.22 5.64
CA GLY A 243 -19.62 -15.50 6.08
C GLY A 243 -20.69 -15.36 5.00
N ALA A 244 -20.33 -15.02 3.76
CA ALA A 244 -21.27 -15.04 2.64
C ALA A 244 -21.44 -16.47 2.09
N LYS A 245 -22.68 -16.86 1.78
CA LYS A 245 -23.00 -18.15 1.14
C LYS A 245 -22.96 -18.10 -0.38
N SER A 246 -23.14 -16.91 -0.93
CA SER A 246 -23.15 -16.64 -2.37
C SER A 246 -22.72 -15.19 -2.62
N GLY A 247 -22.38 -14.86 -3.86
CA GLY A 247 -21.92 -13.53 -4.21
C GLY A 247 -21.53 -13.42 -5.67
N TRP A 248 -21.26 -12.19 -6.10
CA TRP A 248 -20.84 -11.86 -7.46
C TRP A 248 -19.41 -11.37 -7.46
N LEU A 249 -18.66 -11.79 -8.47
CA LEU A 249 -17.29 -11.38 -8.73
C LEU A 249 -17.25 -10.49 -9.97
N TYR A 250 -16.61 -9.34 -9.84
CA TYR A 250 -16.37 -8.40 -10.91
C TYR A 250 -14.88 -8.27 -11.14
N ARG A 251 -14.46 -8.37 -12.40
CA ARG A 251 -13.07 -8.15 -12.81
C ARG A 251 -12.94 -6.79 -13.49
N PHE A 252 -11.93 -6.04 -13.11
CA PHE A 252 -11.62 -4.72 -13.70
C PHE A 252 -10.37 -4.80 -14.59
N PRO A 253 -10.25 -3.91 -15.59
CA PRO A 253 -9.08 -3.83 -16.46
C PRO A 253 -7.78 -3.59 -15.69
N GLN A 254 -6.67 -4.17 -16.14
CA GLN A 254 -5.38 -4.06 -15.46
C GLN A 254 -4.92 -2.62 -15.21
N ARG A 255 -5.24 -1.69 -16.13
CA ARG A 255 -4.93 -0.25 -15.99
C ARG A 255 -5.55 0.37 -14.73
N SER A 256 -6.62 -0.20 -14.16
CA SER A 256 -7.20 0.28 -12.92
C SER A 256 -6.31 -0.02 -11.71
N ALA A 257 -5.48 -1.07 -11.77
CA ALA A 257 -4.46 -1.35 -10.76
C ALA A 257 -3.35 -0.31 -10.77
N ASP A 258 -2.95 0.14 -11.97
CA ASP A 258 -1.92 1.17 -12.14
C ASP A 258 -2.44 2.52 -11.67
N ALA A 259 -3.68 2.88 -12.05
CA ALA A 259 -4.34 4.08 -11.57
C ALA A 259 -4.46 4.07 -10.02
N LEU A 260 -4.91 2.97 -9.42
CA LEU A 260 -5.04 2.83 -7.97
C LEU A 260 -3.68 2.95 -7.25
N ALA A 261 -2.63 2.35 -7.80
CA ALA A 261 -1.28 2.43 -7.22
C ALA A 261 -0.66 3.84 -7.29
N GLY A 262 -1.17 4.71 -8.17
CA GLY A 262 -0.73 6.09 -8.31
C GLY A 262 -1.46 7.10 -7.42
N LEU A 263 -2.50 6.69 -6.69
CA LEU A 263 -3.26 7.57 -5.80
C LEU A 263 -2.49 7.85 -4.50
N ASP A 264 -2.89 8.93 -3.80
CA ASP A 264 -2.37 9.20 -2.47
C ASP A 264 -2.97 8.16 -1.48
N PRO A 265 -2.16 7.53 -0.63
CA PRO A 265 -2.60 6.48 0.30
C PRO A 265 -3.67 6.93 1.29
N ARG A 266 -3.84 8.24 1.50
CA ARG A 266 -4.90 8.80 2.36
C ARG A 266 -6.26 8.87 1.68
N GLU A 267 -6.31 8.67 0.37
CA GLU A 267 -7.54 8.73 -0.43
C GLU A 267 -8.36 7.44 -0.32
N ALA A 268 -9.57 7.47 -0.87
CA ALA A 268 -10.41 6.30 -1.06
C ALA A 268 -10.83 6.15 -2.53
N VAL A 269 -11.15 4.92 -2.91
CA VAL A 269 -11.85 4.60 -4.14
C VAL A 269 -13.23 4.03 -3.82
N ALA A 270 -14.12 4.06 -4.81
CA ALA A 270 -15.46 3.52 -4.68
C ALA A 270 -15.70 2.41 -5.70
N VAL A 271 -16.41 1.37 -5.30
CA VAL A 271 -17.00 0.40 -6.22
C VAL A 271 -18.50 0.65 -6.23
N ASP A 272 -18.99 1.09 -7.39
CA ASP A 272 -20.41 1.30 -7.63
C ASP A 272 -20.98 0.05 -8.28
N PHE A 273 -21.96 -0.56 -7.64
CA PHE A 273 -22.74 -1.68 -8.16
C PHE A 273 -24.06 -1.15 -8.73
N LEU A 274 -24.34 -1.50 -9.99
CA LEU A 274 -25.50 -1.00 -10.72
C LEU A 274 -26.61 -2.06 -10.76
N PHE A 275 -27.83 -1.61 -10.45
CA PHE A 275 -29.04 -2.43 -10.39
C PHE A 275 -30.12 -1.83 -11.26
N SER A 276 -30.85 -2.67 -11.98
CA SER A 276 -32.02 -2.22 -12.72
C SER A 276 -33.12 -1.84 -11.73
N GLY A 277 -33.65 -0.62 -11.85
CA GLY A 277 -34.71 -0.12 -10.97
C GLY A 277 -35.94 0.33 -11.75
N PRO A 278 -37.10 0.45 -11.09
CA PRO A 278 -38.34 0.91 -11.74
C PRO A 278 -38.26 2.33 -12.31
N ARG A 279 -37.31 3.15 -11.83
CA ARG A 279 -37.09 4.55 -12.24
C ARG A 279 -35.72 4.76 -12.86
N GLY A 280 -35.13 3.71 -13.42
CA GLY A 280 -33.77 3.69 -13.95
C GLY A 280 -32.76 3.06 -12.99
N ASP A 281 -31.49 3.23 -13.33
CA ASP A 281 -30.37 2.57 -12.65
C ASP A 281 -30.23 3.05 -11.20
N GLN A 282 -30.19 2.08 -10.28
CA GLN A 282 -29.89 2.31 -8.88
C GLN A 282 -28.43 1.91 -8.60
N VAL A 283 -27.75 2.70 -7.76
CA VAL A 283 -26.34 2.46 -7.42
C VAL A 283 -26.20 2.19 -5.93
N ARG A 284 -25.56 1.07 -5.59
CA ARG A 284 -25.04 0.83 -4.24
C ARG A 284 -23.53 0.97 -4.27
N ARG A 285 -22.98 1.78 -3.37
CA ARG A 285 -21.56 2.15 -3.35
C ARG A 285 -20.86 1.57 -2.14
N ALA A 286 -19.77 0.85 -2.39
CA ALA A 286 -18.81 0.44 -1.38
C ALA A 286 -17.54 1.30 -1.49
N TYR A 287 -16.89 1.58 -0.37
CA TYR A 287 -15.63 2.34 -0.33
C TYR A 287 -14.47 1.44 0.06
N VAL A 288 -13.30 1.73 -0.52
CA VAL A 288 -12.03 1.05 -0.25
C VAL A 288 -10.98 2.11 0.01
N GLU A 289 -10.23 1.96 1.09
CA GLU A 289 -9.09 2.82 1.38
C GLU A 289 -7.94 2.51 0.42
N VAL A 290 -7.36 3.53 -0.22
CA VAL A 290 -6.19 3.35 -1.10
C VAL A 290 -5.05 2.75 -0.29
N GLY A 291 -4.71 3.37 0.84
CA GLY A 291 -3.71 2.87 1.79
C GLY A 291 -2.40 2.47 1.10
N ASP A 292 -1.75 1.44 1.63
CA ASP A 292 -0.49 0.95 1.08
C ASP A 292 -0.69 -0.10 -0.04
N PHE A 293 -1.74 0.04 -0.86
CA PHE A 293 -1.98 -0.86 -2.01
C PHE A 293 -0.75 -1.02 -2.90
N ALA A 294 -0.05 0.08 -3.19
CA ALA A 294 1.17 0.06 -4.00
C ALA A 294 2.29 -0.79 -3.34
N ALA A 295 2.45 -0.70 -2.02
CA ALA A 295 3.43 -1.50 -1.29
C ALA A 295 3.07 -2.99 -1.29
N GLY A 296 1.79 -3.31 -1.10
CA GLY A 296 1.27 -4.67 -1.18
C GLY A 296 1.40 -5.28 -2.58
N ARG A 297 1.12 -4.49 -3.62
CA ARG A 297 1.28 -4.93 -5.01
C ARG A 297 2.74 -5.21 -5.35
N ALA A 298 3.68 -4.42 -4.82
CA ALA A 298 5.12 -4.67 -4.97
C ALA A 298 5.58 -5.93 -4.21
N PHE A 299 5.05 -6.19 -3.01
CA PHE A 299 5.30 -7.43 -2.26
C PHE A 299 4.94 -8.69 -3.07
N LEU A 300 3.86 -8.66 -3.86
CA LEU A 300 3.46 -9.78 -4.72
C LEU A 300 4.41 -10.07 -5.89
N LYS A 301 5.27 -9.12 -6.26
CA LYS A 301 6.25 -9.30 -7.34
C LYS A 301 7.50 -10.05 -6.86
N VAL A 302 7.67 -10.23 -5.55
CA VAL A 302 8.79 -10.98 -5.00
C VAL A 302 8.49 -12.47 -5.08
N SER A 303 9.12 -13.14 -6.03
CA SER A 303 9.05 -14.58 -6.18
C SER A 303 9.50 -15.28 -4.89
N PRO A 304 8.73 -16.24 -4.35
CA PRO A 304 9.27 -17.21 -3.41
C PRO A 304 10.44 -17.94 -4.10
N ARG A 305 11.58 -18.05 -3.44
CA ARG A 305 12.63 -18.99 -3.87
C ARG A 305 12.20 -20.42 -3.55
#